data_AF-B3GLY9-F1
#
_entry.id   AF-B3GLY9-F1
#
_cell.length_a   1.000
_cell.length_b   1.000
_cell.length_c   1.000
_cell.angle_alpha   90.00
_cell.angle_beta   90.00
_cell.angle_gamma   90.00
#
_symmetry.space_group_name_H-M   'P 1'
#
loop_
_entity.id
_entity.type
_entity.pdbx_description
1 polymer ?
#
loop_
_entity_poly.entity_id
_entity_poly.type
_entity_poly.pdbx_seq_one_letter_code
_entity_poly.pdbx_strand_id
1 'polypeptide(L)' 'RILSFVYPIRLVRVNEDTMELIRGPNGVCLPCRPGEPGQLVGTIVQKDPLRRFDGYLNQG' A
#
# COMPACT_ATOMS: atom_id res chain seq x y z
N ARG A 1 3.85 14.46 6.03
CA ARG A 1 3.33 13.58 7.11
C ARG A 1 1.89 13.19 6.75
N ILE A 2 1.65 11.97 6.26
CA ILE A 2 0.29 11.47 6.04
C ILE A 2 -0.33 11.23 7.42
N LEU A 3 -1.52 11.79 7.69
CA LEU A 3 -2.24 11.60 8.94
C LEU A 3 -2.76 10.15 9.00
N SER A 4 -1.98 9.26 9.60
CA SER A 4 -2.19 7.80 9.62
C SER A 4 -3.46 7.33 10.34
N PHE A 5 -4.12 8.21 11.11
CA PHE A 5 -5.41 7.94 11.75
C PHE A 5 -6.62 8.28 10.87
N VAL A 6 -6.47 9.24 9.94
CA VAL A 6 -7.59 9.79 9.17
C VAL A 6 -7.63 9.21 7.75
N TYR A 7 -6.46 8.91 7.16
CA TYR A 7 -6.38 8.41 5.79
C TYR A 7 -6.19 6.89 5.74
N PRO A 8 -6.99 6.16 4.94
CA PRO A 8 -7.02 4.70 4.90
C PRO A 8 -5.86 4.06 4.12
N ILE A 9 -4.74 4.78 4.00
CA ILE A 9 -3.60 4.41 3.16
C ILE A 9 -2.32 4.39 3.98
N ARG A 10 -1.36 3.58 3.54
CA ARG A 10 -0.01 3.45 4.09
C ARG A 10 1.01 3.50 2.97
N LEU A 11 2.23 3.93 3.28
CA LEU A 11 3.37 3.82 2.37
C LEU A 11 4.28 2.68 2.85
N VAL A 12 4.51 1.70 1.99
CA VAL A 12 5.38 0.55 2.25
C VAL A 12 6.61 0.61 1.37
N ARG A 13 7.76 0.20 1.89
CA ARG A 13 9.05 0.28 1.19
C ARG A 13 9.14 -0.77 0.09
N VAL A 14 9.72 -0.40 -1.04
CA VAL A 14 10.00 -1.29 -2.17
C VAL A 14 11.47 -1.24 -2.56
N ASN A 15 11.91 -2.24 -3.32
CA ASN A 15 13.12 -2.13 -4.13
C ASN A 15 12.82 -1.22 -5.34
N GLU A 16 13.72 -0.27 -5.64
CA GLU A 16 13.50 0.73 -6.70
C GLU A 16 13.50 0.13 -8.11
N ASP A 17 14.38 -0.84 -8.36
CA ASP A 17 14.56 -1.44 -9.68
C ASP A 17 13.51 -2.53 -9.96
N THR A 18 13.21 -3.37 -8.97
CA THR A 18 12.32 -4.52 -9.15
C THR A 18 10.86 -4.24 -8.76
N MET A 19 10.60 -3.14 -8.05
CA MET A 19 9.31 -2.81 -7.46
C MET A 19 8.79 -3.83 -6.43
N GLU A 20 9.63 -4.77 -5.98
CA GLU A 20 9.25 -5.78 -4.99
C GLU A 20 9.16 -5.19 -3.57
N LEU A 21 8.21 -5.70 -2.79
CA LEU A 21 7.99 -5.28 -1.42
C LEU A 21 9.09 -5.77 -0.48
N ILE A 22 9.69 -4.86 0.29
CA ILE A 22 10.67 -5.22 1.32
C ILE A 22 9.94 -5.60 2.60
N ARG A 23 10.17 -6.82 3.09
CA ARG A 23 9.51 -7.40 4.26
C ARG A 23 10.47 -7.58 5.42
N GLY A 24 9.96 -7.42 6.64
CA GLY A 24 10.68 -7.75 7.87
C GLY A 24 10.68 -9.26 8.15
N PRO A 25 11.36 -9.69 9.24
CA PRO A 25 11.47 -11.11 9.61
C PRO A 25 10.12 -11.80 9.89
N ASN A 26 9.08 -11.04 10.21
CA ASN A 26 7.72 -11.54 10.41
C ASN A 26 6.90 -11.63 9.12
N GLY A 27 7.50 -11.36 7.95
CA GLY A 27 6.84 -11.37 6.65
C GLY A 27 5.99 -10.13 6.35
N VAL A 28 5.93 -9.13 7.25
CA VAL A 28 5.17 -7.89 7.06
C VAL A 28 6.02 -6.86 6.32
N CYS A 29 5.40 -6.08 5.41
CA CYS A 29 6.10 -5.01 4.68
C CYS A 29 6.64 -3.94 5.64
N LEU A 30 7.85 -3.47 5.36
CA LEU A 30 8.45 -2.37 6.14
C LEU A 30 7.84 -1.02 5.72
N PRO A 31 7.64 -0.09 6.66
CA PRO A 31 7.18 1.25 6.32
C PRO A 31 8.25 2.02 5.54
N CYS A 32 7.82 2.79 4.54
CA CYS A 32 8.68 3.69 3.78
C CYS A 32 9.05 4.93 4.62
N ARG A 33 10.33 5.32 4.61
CA ARG A 33 10.83 6.57 5.23
C ARG A 33 10.94 7.69 4.19
N PRO A 34 11.02 8.96 4.61
CA PRO A 34 11.26 10.06 3.68
C PRO A 34 12.52 9.82 2.83
N GLY A 35 12.38 9.98 1.51
CA GLY A 35 13.46 9.75 0.56
C GLY A 35 13.69 8.29 0.16
N GLU A 36 12.94 7.34 0.72
CA GLU A 36 12.96 5.94 0.26
C GLU A 36 11.89 5.70 -0.82
N PRO A 37 12.14 4.80 -1.79
CA PRO A 37 11.13 4.35 -2.72
C PRO A 37 10.03 3.56 -1.98
N GLY A 38 8.77 3.81 -2.34
CA GLY A 38 7.64 3.18 -1.68
C GLY A 38 6.39 3.11 -2.55
N GLN A 39 5.52 2.16 -2.22
CA GLN A 39 4.20 2.02 -2.81
C GLN A 39 3.12 2.43 -1.81
N LEU A 40 2.08 3.06 -2.35
CA LEU A 40 0.89 3.43 -1.59
C LEU A 40 -0.08 2.25 -1.59
N VAL A 41 -0.43 1.79 -0.39
CA VAL A 41 -1.36 0.66 -0.20
C VAL A 41 -2.56 1.10 0.63
N GLY A 42 -3.75 0.63 0.25
CA GLY A 42 -4.99 0.82 0.97
C GLY A 42 -5.57 -0.52 1.43
N THR A 43 -6.31 -0.53 2.54
CA THR A 43 -7.05 -1.71 2.97
C THR A 43 -8.38 -1.78 2.24
N ILE A 44 -8.64 -2.90 1.56
CA ILE A 44 -9.93 -3.15 0.92
C ILE A 44 -10.97 -3.49 2.00
N VAL A 45 -12.09 -2.76 2.02
CA VAL A 45 -13.21 -2.99 2.93
C VAL A 45 -14.50 -3.00 2.13
N GLN A 46 -15.04 -4.19 1.85
CA GLN A 46 -16.21 -4.34 0.95
C GLN A 46 -17.46 -3.56 1.40
N LYS A 47 -17.61 -3.33 2.70
CA LYS A 47 -18.75 -2.61 3.28
C LYS A 47 -18.59 -1.09 3.26
N ASP A 48 -17.41 -0.57 2.94
CA ASP A 48 -17.11 0.86 2.89
C ASP A 48 -16.95 1.29 1.42
N PRO A 49 -17.89 2.09 0.86
CA PRO A 49 -17.82 2.53 -0.54
C PRO A 49 -16.53 3.27 -0.91
N LEU A 50 -15.85 3.91 0.05
CA LEU A 50 -14.60 4.64 -0.20
C LEU A 50 -13.37 3.73 -0.25
N ARG A 51 -13.50 2.49 0.23
CA ARG A 51 -12.41 1.50 0.32
C ARG A 51 -12.73 0.19 -0.39
N ARG A 52 -13.86 0.13 -1.09
CA ARG A 52 -14.25 -1.03 -1.88
C ARG A 52 -13.42 -1.07 -3.15
N PHE A 53 -12.91 -2.24 -3.48
CA PHE A 53 -12.24 -2.50 -4.74
C PHE A 53 -13.12 -3.43 -5.56
N ASP A 54 -13.68 -2.92 -6.65
CA ASP A 54 -14.62 -3.64 -7.50
C ASP A 54 -13.92 -4.46 -8.62
N GLY A 55 -12.59 -4.58 -8.53
CA GLY A 55 -11.76 -5.26 -9.51
C GLY A 55 -11.23 -4.31 -10.60
N TYR A 56 -10.37 -4.84 -11.46
CA TYR A 56 -9.92 -4.14 -12.64
C TYR A 56 -10.93 -4.34 -13.77
N LEU A 57 -11.16 -3.30 -14.57
CA LEU A 57 -11.84 -3.44 -15.85
C LEU A 57 -10.93 -4.22 -16.78
N ASN A 58 -11.09 -5.54 -16.82
CA ASN A 58 -10.43 -6.38 -17.81
C ASN A 58 -11.54 -7.13 -18.55
N GLN A 59 -12.08 -6.49 -19.58
CA GLN A 59 -12.80 -7.16 -20.65
C GLN A 59 -11.83 -7.12 -21.84
N GLY A 60 -11.59 -8.29 -22.44
CA GLY A 60 -10.54 -8.51 -23.43
C GLY A 60 -10.56 -7.59 -24.64
#